data_AF-A0A383BSX9-F1
#
_entry.id   AF-A0A383BSX9-F1
#
_cell.length_a   1.000
_cell.length_b   1.000
_cell.length_c   1.000
_cell.angle_alpha   90.00
_cell.angle_beta   90.00
_cell.angle_gamma   90.00
#
_symmetry.space_group_name_H-M   'P 1'
#
loop_
_entity.id
_entity.type
_entity.pdbx_description
1 polymer ?
#
loop_
_entity_poly.entity_id
_entity_poly.type
_entity_poly.pdbx_seq_one_letter_code
_entity_poly.pdbx_strand_id
1 'polypeptide(L)'
;MATKYQQGHYSPQNPNKYIGKHEPIYRSGWELAFMRMCDNHPNISKWASEAQQIEYMNPFTGKRSRYIPDFFIVYTDKEGKNHAEIIEIKPYKQAEIKEARSKSDKAKVVLNMAKWEAAKQWANKAGIRFRVVTEHEIFHKMKKKKQK
;
A
#
# COMPACT_ATOMS: atom_id res chain seq x y z
N MET A 1 22.93 17.84 3.60
CA MET A 1 23.14 16.53 2.96
C MET A 1 21.77 15.98 2.56
N ALA A 2 21.55 15.64 1.29
CA ALA A 2 20.28 15.04 0.88
C ALA A 2 20.14 13.67 1.56
N THR A 3 19.10 13.49 2.37
CA THR A 3 18.76 12.19 2.96
C THR A 3 18.47 11.23 1.81
N LYS A 4 19.41 10.32 1.52
CA LYS A 4 19.24 9.31 0.47
C LYS A 4 18.17 8.34 0.96
N TYR A 5 16.93 8.53 0.51
CA TYR A 5 15.82 7.64 0.81
C TYR A 5 16.19 6.21 0.36
N GLN A 6 15.83 5.21 1.17
CA GLN A 6 16.04 3.81 0.80
C GLN A 6 15.17 3.49 -0.43
N GLN A 7 15.82 3.10 -1.51
CA GLN A 7 15.20 2.63 -2.76
C GLN A 7 16.05 1.53 -3.37
N GLY A 8 15.44 0.60 -4.10
CA GLY A 8 16.15 -0.50 -4.75
C GLY A 8 15.25 -1.67 -5.13
N HIS A 9 15.88 -2.80 -5.43
CA HIS A 9 15.22 -4.05 -5.77
C HIS A 9 15.13 -4.97 -4.54
N TYR A 10 14.03 -5.70 -4.40
CA TYR A 10 13.85 -6.71 -3.35
C TYR A 10 13.72 -8.08 -3.99
N SER A 11 14.65 -8.98 -3.68
CA SER A 11 14.56 -10.38 -4.09
C SER A 11 13.74 -11.17 -3.06
N PRO A 12 12.55 -11.71 -3.43
CA PRO A 12 11.73 -12.50 -2.51
C PRO A 12 12.47 -13.74 -2.01
N GLN A 13 12.52 -13.91 -0.69
CA GLN A 13 13.12 -15.09 -0.04
C GLN A 13 12.16 -16.28 -0.07
N ASN A 14 10.84 -16.04 -0.11
CA ASN A 14 9.82 -17.07 -0.30
C ASN A 14 9.13 -16.86 -1.65
N PRO A 15 9.74 -17.32 -2.76
CA PRO A 15 9.23 -17.06 -4.11
C PRO A 15 7.82 -17.63 -4.33
N ASN A 16 7.47 -18.73 -3.65
CA ASN A 16 6.11 -19.31 -3.72
C ASN A 16 5.02 -18.36 -3.23
N LYS A 17 5.37 -17.41 -2.35
CA LYS A 17 4.44 -16.38 -1.87
C LYS A 17 4.39 -15.19 -2.81
N TYR A 18 5.44 -14.92 -3.58
CA TYR A 18 5.45 -13.80 -4.52
C TYR A 18 4.82 -14.21 -5.85
N ILE A 19 3.70 -13.58 -6.20
CA ILE A 19 2.96 -13.87 -7.43
C ILE A 19 3.06 -12.75 -8.47
N GLY A 20 3.94 -11.77 -8.24
CA GLY A 20 4.18 -10.68 -9.18
C GLY A 20 4.97 -11.13 -10.41
N LYS A 21 4.83 -10.41 -11.53
CA LYS A 21 5.45 -10.76 -12.82
C LYS A 21 6.87 -10.23 -12.99
N HIS A 22 7.28 -9.28 -12.16
CA HIS A 22 8.58 -8.61 -12.22
C HIS A 22 9.24 -8.61 -10.86
N GLU A 23 10.53 -8.31 -10.81
CA GLU A 23 11.22 -8.11 -9.54
C GLU A 23 10.59 -6.92 -8.78
N PRO A 24 10.25 -7.07 -7.48
CA PRO A 24 9.72 -5.99 -6.67
C PRO A 24 10.72 -4.83 -6.55
N ILE A 25 10.23 -3.61 -6.69
CA ILE A 25 11.02 -2.38 -6.53
C ILE A 25 10.43 -1.60 -5.35
N TYR A 26 11.25 -1.28 -4.36
CA TYR A 26 10.87 -0.37 -3.28
C TYR A 26 11.44 1.02 -3.55
N ARG A 27 10.61 2.03 -3.32
CA ARG A 27 10.91 3.46 -3.46
C ARG A 27 10.98 4.16 -2.10
N SER A 28 10.74 3.41 -1.03
CA SER A 28 10.84 3.87 0.35
C SER A 28 11.29 2.75 1.30
N GLY A 29 11.85 3.12 2.45
CA GLY A 29 12.17 2.15 3.51
C GLY A 29 10.93 1.48 4.10
N TRP A 30 9.75 2.07 3.93
CA TRP A 30 8.47 1.49 4.38
C TRP A 30 7.97 0.42 3.43
N GLU A 31 8.10 0.63 2.12
CA GLU A 31 7.87 -0.42 1.13
C GLU A 31 8.82 -1.59 1.35
N LEU A 32 10.10 -1.34 1.61
CA LEU A 32 11.05 -2.41 1.94
C LEU A 32 10.62 -3.19 3.20
N ALA A 33 10.20 -2.48 4.25
CA ALA A 33 9.70 -3.12 5.47
C ALA A 33 8.43 -3.95 5.20
N PHE A 34 7.51 -3.43 4.38
CA PHE A 34 6.28 -4.11 4.01
C PHE A 34 6.54 -5.35 3.13
N MET A 35 7.46 -5.27 2.18
CA MET A 35 7.91 -6.41 1.37
C MET A 35 8.47 -7.53 2.26
N ARG A 36 9.37 -7.18 3.19
CA ARG A 36 9.91 -8.13 4.17
C ARG A 36 8.82 -8.75 5.04
N MET A 37 7.83 -7.97 5.47
CA MET A 37 6.68 -8.48 6.21
C MET A 37 5.86 -9.46 5.35
N CYS A 38 5.52 -9.09 4.11
CA CYS A 38 4.76 -9.94 3.20
C CYS A 38 5.45 -11.28 2.97
N ASP A 39 6.75 -11.24 2.79
CA ASP A 39 7.58 -12.41 2.54
C ASP A 39 7.65 -13.33 3.78
N ASN A 40 7.90 -12.77 4.97
CA ASN A 40 8.18 -13.56 6.17
C ASN A 40 6.95 -13.89 7.03
N HIS A 41 5.84 -13.17 6.92
CA HIS A 41 4.69 -13.38 7.81
C HIS A 41 3.94 -14.68 7.45
N PRO A 42 3.74 -15.62 8.39
CA PRO A 42 3.18 -16.95 8.08
C PRO A 42 1.75 -16.89 7.54
N ASN A 43 0.95 -15.94 8.03
CA ASN A 43 -0.44 -15.80 7.59
C ASN A 43 -0.61 -15.13 6.22
N ILE A 44 0.44 -14.54 5.65
CA ILE A 44 0.38 -13.99 4.29
C ILE A 44 0.71 -15.16 3.36
N SER A 45 -0.22 -15.52 2.48
CA SER A 45 -0.07 -16.65 1.57
C SER A 45 0.43 -16.22 0.20
N LYS A 46 0.01 -15.05 -0.28
CA LYS A 46 0.40 -14.50 -1.58
C LYS A 46 0.59 -12.99 -1.51
N TRP A 47 1.54 -12.46 -2.26
CA TRP A 47 1.70 -11.02 -2.43
C TRP A 47 2.31 -10.66 -3.78
N ALA A 48 2.06 -9.44 -4.26
CA ALA A 48 2.67 -8.91 -5.48
C ALA A 48 2.88 -7.40 -5.35
N SER A 49 3.94 -6.90 -5.99
CA SER A 49 4.24 -5.46 -6.09
C SER A 49 3.66 -4.92 -7.39
N GLU A 50 3.04 -3.74 -7.35
CA GLU A 50 2.58 -2.99 -8.54
C GLU A 50 1.74 -3.80 -9.56
N ALA A 51 1.01 -4.81 -9.07
CA ALA A 51 0.38 -5.81 -9.93
C ALA A 51 -0.97 -5.38 -10.53
N GLN A 52 -1.60 -4.33 -9.98
CA GLN A 52 -2.94 -3.91 -10.37
C GLN A 52 -2.95 -2.49 -10.92
N GLN A 53 -3.34 -2.35 -12.19
CA GLN A 53 -3.63 -1.05 -12.80
C GLN A 53 -5.11 -0.72 -12.61
N ILE A 54 -5.40 0.49 -12.14
CA ILE A 54 -6.75 1.00 -11.87
C ILE A 54 -6.95 2.29 -12.66
N GLU A 55 -8.05 2.38 -13.41
CA GLU A 55 -8.44 3.62 -14.08
C GLU A 55 -9.13 4.55 -13.08
N TYR A 56 -8.79 5.85 -13.13
CA TYR A 56 -9.47 6.90 -12.38
C TYR A 56 -9.68 8.13 -13.27
N MET A 57 -10.65 8.98 -12.92
CA MET A 57 -10.84 10.26 -13.56
C MET A 57 -9.96 11.31 -12.88
N ASN A 58 -9.08 11.97 -13.64
CA ASN A 58 -8.27 13.04 -13.09
C ASN A 58 -9.16 14.27 -12.81
N PRO A 59 -9.27 14.74 -11.55
CA PRO A 59 -10.21 15.78 -11.17
C PRO A 59 -9.86 17.17 -11.74
N PHE A 60 -8.61 17.37 -12.19
CA PHE A 60 -8.17 18.66 -12.75
C PHE A 60 -8.33 18.75 -14.25
N THR A 61 -8.31 17.61 -14.95
CA THR A 61 -8.35 17.58 -16.42
C THR A 61 -9.61 16.94 -16.97
N GLY A 62 -10.38 16.23 -16.14
CA GLY A 62 -11.55 15.45 -16.58
C GLY A 62 -11.20 14.29 -17.52
N LYS A 63 -9.92 13.90 -17.60
CA LYS A 63 -9.45 12.80 -18.45
C LYS A 63 -9.20 11.55 -17.63
N ARG A 64 -9.45 10.38 -18.24
CA ARG A 64 -9.07 9.09 -17.65
C ARG A 64 -7.55 9.00 -17.51
N SER A 65 -7.10 8.46 -16.39
CA SER A 65 -5.69 8.26 -16.07
C SER A 65 -5.51 6.92 -15.33
N ARG A 66 -4.26 6.47 -15.23
CA ARG A 66 -3.92 5.19 -14.62
C ARG A 66 -3.27 5.40 -13.25
N TYR A 67 -3.62 4.54 -12.32
CA TYR A 67 -3.05 4.47 -10.98
C TYR A 67 -2.67 3.01 -10.70
N ILE A 68 -1.46 2.78 -10.22
CA ILE A 68 -0.96 1.46 -9.83
C ILE A 68 -0.67 1.57 -8.33
N PRO A 69 -1.48 0.93 -7.46
CA PRO A 69 -1.20 0.84 -6.04
C PRO A 69 0.02 -0.03 -5.75
N ASP A 70 0.62 0.15 -4.58
CA ASP A 70 1.92 -0.44 -4.24
C ASP A 70 1.88 -1.96 -4.15
N PHE A 71 0.89 -2.56 -3.48
CA PHE A 71 0.85 -4.02 -3.26
C PHE A 71 -0.53 -4.64 -3.41
N PHE A 72 -0.53 -5.92 -3.75
CA PHE A 72 -1.64 -6.84 -3.56
C PHE A 72 -1.21 -7.92 -2.56
N ILE A 73 -2.08 -8.27 -1.61
CA ILE A 73 -1.81 -9.32 -0.62
C ILE A 73 -3.01 -10.25 -0.47
N VAL A 74 -2.73 -11.50 -0.13
CA VAL A 74 -3.70 -12.49 0.34
C VAL A 74 -3.21 -13.04 1.66
N TYR A 75 -4.08 -13.04 2.67
CA TYR A 75 -3.74 -13.51 4.00
C TYR A 75 -4.92 -14.15 4.72
N THR A 76 -4.62 -14.97 5.70
CA THR A 76 -5.61 -15.56 6.61
C THR A 76 -5.61 -14.78 7.92
N ASP A 77 -6.78 -14.33 8.38
CA ASP A 77 -6.87 -13.64 9.67
C ASP A 77 -6.83 -14.63 10.84
N LYS A 78 -6.89 -14.08 12.06
CA LYS A 78 -6.89 -14.86 13.31
C LYS A 78 -8.10 -15.80 13.48
N GLU A 79 -9.17 -15.56 12.72
CA GLU A 79 -10.41 -16.35 12.74
C GLU A 79 -10.40 -17.43 11.64
N GLY A 80 -9.30 -17.53 10.88
CA GLY A 80 -9.15 -18.49 9.78
C GLY A 80 -9.76 -18.02 8.46
N LYS A 81 -10.25 -16.77 8.37
CA LYS A 81 -10.86 -16.25 7.16
C LYS A 81 -9.80 -15.68 6.21
N ASN A 82 -9.91 -16.05 4.94
CA ASN A 82 -9.06 -15.52 3.89
C ASN A 82 -9.53 -14.12 3.44
N HIS A 83 -8.57 -13.23 3.30
CA HIS A 83 -8.75 -11.87 2.81
C HIS A 83 -7.80 -11.62 1.64
N ALA A 84 -8.26 -10.80 0.71
CA ALA A 84 -7.41 -10.21 -0.31
C ALA A 84 -7.51 -8.69 -0.20
N GLU A 85 -6.38 -8.00 -0.31
CA GLU A 85 -6.32 -6.54 -0.21
C GLU A 85 -5.38 -5.94 -1.26
N ILE A 86 -5.74 -4.75 -1.73
CA ILE A 86 -4.83 -3.83 -2.40
C ILE A 86 -4.39 -2.80 -1.38
N ILE A 87 -3.09 -2.57 -1.32
CA ILE A 87 -2.44 -1.71 -0.35
C ILE A 87 -1.74 -0.55 -1.05
N GLU A 88 -1.93 0.64 -0.50
CA GLU A 88 -1.12 1.82 -0.79
C GLU A 88 -0.33 2.19 0.46
N ILE A 89 0.98 2.38 0.33
CA ILE A 89 1.84 2.91 1.38
C ILE A 89 1.98 4.41 1.23
N LYS A 90 1.67 5.14 2.32
CA LYS A 90 1.86 6.58 2.40
C LYS A 90 2.27 7.03 3.80
N PRO A 91 3.03 8.14 3.91
CA PRO A 91 3.25 8.77 5.20
C PRO A 91 1.93 9.12 5.85
N TYR A 92 1.80 8.90 7.15
CA TYR A 92 0.58 9.26 7.88
C TYR A 92 0.19 10.73 7.65
N LYS A 93 1.18 11.63 7.65
CA LYS A 93 0.99 13.05 7.32
C LYS A 93 0.47 13.33 5.90
N GLN A 94 0.68 12.41 4.96
CA GLN A 94 0.17 12.51 3.59
C GLN A 94 -1.14 11.74 3.39
N ALA A 95 -1.46 10.82 4.29
CA ALA A 95 -2.76 10.15 4.34
C ALA A 95 -3.86 11.10 4.86
N GLU A 96 -3.51 12.06 5.73
CA GLU A 96 -4.45 13.02 6.29
C GLU A 96 -4.51 14.36 5.52
N ILE A 97 -5.72 14.74 5.12
CA ILE A 97 -6.02 16.00 4.40
C ILE A 97 -5.61 17.25 5.20
N LYS A 98 -5.62 17.17 6.53
CA LYS A 98 -5.45 18.31 7.46
C LYS A 98 -4.06 18.96 7.37
N GLU A 99 -3.06 18.26 6.86
CA GLU A 99 -1.67 18.74 6.81
C GLU A 99 -1.38 19.58 5.54
N ALA A 100 -2.31 19.69 4.59
CA ALA A 100 -2.11 20.42 3.34
C ALA A 100 -2.21 21.94 3.51
N ARG A 101 -1.04 22.61 3.57
CA ARG A 101 -0.96 24.07 3.80
C ARG A 101 -1.01 24.88 2.51
N SER A 102 -0.28 24.46 1.47
CA SER A 102 -0.18 25.20 0.20
C SER A 102 -1.23 24.78 -0.83
N LYS A 103 -1.47 25.61 -1.86
CA LYS A 103 -2.38 25.28 -2.98
C LYS A 103 -1.93 24.02 -3.74
N SER A 104 -0.62 23.83 -3.90
CA SER A 104 -0.06 22.65 -4.57
C SER A 104 -0.21 21.39 -3.72
N ASP A 105 -0.07 21.48 -2.39
CA ASP A 105 -0.31 20.34 -1.50
C ASP A 105 -1.78 19.92 -1.51
N LYS A 106 -2.70 20.89 -1.46
CA LYS A 106 -4.14 20.63 -1.59
C LYS A 106 -4.48 19.94 -2.91
N ALA A 107 -3.87 20.37 -4.02
CA ALA A 107 -4.06 19.72 -5.31
C ALA A 107 -3.57 18.25 -5.31
N LYS A 108 -2.41 17.97 -4.70
CA LYS A 108 -1.91 16.59 -4.55
C LYS A 108 -2.88 15.72 -3.73
N VAL A 109 -3.43 16.28 -2.64
CA VAL A 109 -4.42 15.59 -1.82
C VAL A 109 -5.66 15.24 -2.63
N VAL A 110 -6.25 16.21 -3.34
CA VAL A 110 -7.44 15.98 -4.17
C VAL A 110 -7.17 14.92 -5.25
N LEU A 111 -5.99 14.94 -5.88
CA LEU A 111 -5.61 13.91 -6.86
C LEU A 111 -5.51 12.52 -6.24
N ASN A 112 -4.88 12.42 -5.06
CA ASN A 112 -4.75 11.15 -4.36
C ASN A 112 -6.10 10.62 -3.86
N MET A 113 -6.99 11.50 -3.40
CA MET A 113 -8.36 11.11 -3.05
C MET A 113 -9.10 10.49 -4.24
N ALA A 114 -9.01 11.10 -5.43
CA ALA A 114 -9.61 10.54 -6.64
C ALA A 114 -9.04 9.16 -7.01
N LYS A 115 -7.73 8.95 -6.84
CA LYS A 115 -7.07 7.65 -7.04
C LYS A 115 -7.57 6.60 -6.05
N TRP A 116 -7.61 6.94 -4.76
CA TRP A 116 -8.03 6.02 -3.69
C TRP A 116 -9.51 5.69 -3.77
N GLU A 117 -10.35 6.64 -4.15
CA GLU A 117 -11.76 6.40 -4.38
C GLU A 117 -11.97 5.40 -5.53
N ALA A 118 -11.29 5.61 -6.66
CA ALA A 118 -11.33 4.66 -7.78
C ALA A 118 -10.82 3.27 -7.36
N ALA A 119 -9.73 3.21 -6.59
CA ALA A 119 -9.20 1.95 -6.08
C ALA A 119 -10.15 1.24 -5.12
N LYS A 120 -10.82 1.98 -4.23
CA LYS A 120 -11.85 1.44 -3.34
C LYS A 120 -13.04 0.89 -4.12
N GLN A 121 -13.52 1.61 -5.13
CA GLN A 121 -14.60 1.14 -6.00
C GLN A 121 -14.20 -0.11 -6.79
N TRP A 122 -12.99 -0.13 -7.34
CA TRP A 122 -12.45 -1.29 -8.05
C TRP A 122 -12.35 -2.50 -7.12
N ALA A 123 -11.77 -2.33 -5.92
CA ALA A 123 -11.61 -3.39 -4.93
C ALA A 123 -12.97 -3.96 -4.50
N ASN A 124 -13.95 -3.10 -4.21
CA ASN A 124 -15.31 -3.53 -3.85
C ASN A 124 -15.96 -4.36 -4.97
N LYS A 125 -15.81 -3.96 -6.24
CA LYS A 125 -16.33 -4.72 -7.39
C LYS A 125 -15.65 -6.08 -7.54
N ALA A 126 -14.37 -6.16 -7.21
CA ALA A 126 -13.59 -7.41 -7.21
C ALA A 126 -13.82 -8.27 -5.95
N GLY A 127 -14.63 -7.82 -4.98
CA GLY A 127 -14.87 -8.54 -3.74
C GLY A 127 -13.67 -8.52 -2.76
N ILE A 128 -12.76 -7.57 -2.92
CA ILE A 128 -11.56 -7.41 -2.09
C ILE A 128 -11.53 -6.01 -1.45
N ARG A 129 -10.57 -5.74 -0.56
CA ARG A 129 -10.48 -4.44 0.13
C ARG A 129 -9.34 -3.58 -0.42
N PHE A 130 -9.54 -2.27 -0.43
CA PHE A 130 -8.47 -1.28 -0.59
C PHE A 130 -8.12 -0.68 0.78
N ARG A 131 -6.83 -0.56 1.10
CA ARG A 131 -6.37 0.04 2.35
C ARG A 131 -5.11 0.88 2.14
N VAL A 132 -5.10 2.07 2.74
CA VAL A 132 -3.87 2.86 2.90
C VAL A 132 -3.20 2.42 4.19
N VAL A 133 -1.91 2.12 4.11
CA VAL A 133 -1.04 1.67 5.21
C VAL A 133 0.03 2.73 5.42
N THR A 134 0.26 3.09 6.67
CA THR A 134 1.23 4.10 7.07
C THR A 134 2.31 3.50 7.97
N GLU A 135 3.29 4.30 8.35
CA GLU A 135 4.30 3.93 9.33
C GLU A 135 3.71 3.46 10.66
N HIS A 136 2.51 3.93 11.03
CA HIS A 136 1.85 3.52 12.26
C HIS A 136 1.44 2.06 12.25
N GLU A 137 1.00 1.52 11.12
CA GLU A 137 0.65 0.11 10.97
C GLU A 137 1.90 -0.76 10.74
N ILE A 138 2.88 -0.28 9.96
CA ILE A 138 4.10 -1.04 9.63
C ILE A 138 4.99 -1.22 10.86
N PHE A 139 5.13 -0.18 11.70
CA PHE A 139 6.03 -0.20 12.85
C PHE A 139 5.29 -0.23 14.20
N HIS A 140 3.99 -0.55 14.21
CA HIS A 140 3.25 -0.67 15.47
C HIS A 140 3.89 -1.74 16.35
N LYS A 141 4.65 -1.32 17.36
CA LYS A 141 5.05 -2.20 18.44
C LYS A 141 3.78 -2.56 19.19
N MET A 142 3.39 -3.84 19.20
CA MET A 142 2.37 -4.30 20.15
C MET A 142 2.84 -3.86 21.53
N LYS A 143 2.10 -2.96 22.20
CA LYS A 143 2.30 -2.72 23.62
C LYS A 143 2.12 -4.08 24.28
N LYS A 144 3.20 -4.66 24.82
CA LYS A 144 3.10 -5.87 25.66
C LYS A 144 1.99 -5.57 26.67
N LYS A 145 0.90 -6.34 26.64
CA LYS A 145 -0.11 -6.28 27.70
C LYS A 145 0.68 -6.48 28.99
N LYS A 146 0.71 -5.47 29.88
CA LYS A 146 1.15 -5.71 31.25
C LYS A 146 0.17 -6.76 31.78
N GLN A 147 0.67 -7.97 31.98
CA GLN A 147 -0.01 -8.98 32.77
C GLN A 147 -0.27 -8.31 34.13
N LYS A 148 -1.55 -8.13 34.46
CA LYS A 148 -1.96 -7.92 35.84
C LYS A 148 -2.03 -9.29 36.49
#